data_AF-A0A2G6DDU2-F1
#
_entry.id   AF-A0A2G6DDU2-F1
#
_cell.length_a   1.000
_cell.length_b   1.000
_cell.length_c   1.000
_cell.angle_alpha   90.00
_cell.angle_beta   90.00
_cell.angle_gamma   90.00
#
_symmetry.space_group_name_H-M   'P 1'
#
loop_
_entity.id
_entity.type
_entity.pdbx_description
1 polymer ?
#
loop_
_entity_poly.entity_id
_entity_poly.type
_entity_poly.pdbx_seq_one_letter_code
_entity_poly.pdbx_strand_id
1 'polypeptide(L)'
;MNISSVVVQTKPSDVDELVEIFSNCDFCDYHFSDKKSGKIILTIEGEGVDEEIKKIKIIEQTPRVISADMMMAYSEDELEKEREQIELNNEIPNILNDDSIKAEDITYYGDIKKKDI
;
A
#
# COMPACT_ATOMS: atom_id res chain seq x y z
N MET A 1 0.04 4.76 10.16
CA MET A 1 -1.37 4.56 9.82
C MET A 1 -1.51 4.83 8.34
N ASN A 2 -1.85 3.80 7.59
CA ASN A 2 -2.01 3.87 6.15
C ASN A 2 -3.44 4.26 5.82
N ILE A 3 -3.60 5.05 4.76
CA ILE A 3 -4.89 5.48 4.25
C ILE A 3 -4.94 5.14 2.77
N SER A 4 -5.91 4.32 2.39
CA SER A 4 -6.10 3.88 1.01
C SER A 4 -7.48 4.22 0.48
N SER A 5 -7.53 4.73 -0.75
CA SER A 5 -8.79 5.00 -1.46
C SER A 5 -9.16 3.81 -2.35
N VAL A 6 -10.40 3.36 -2.21
CA VAL A 6 -10.95 2.20 -2.92
C VAL A 6 -12.16 2.63 -3.73
N VAL A 7 -12.18 2.24 -5.00
CA VAL A 7 -13.34 2.41 -5.88
C VAL A 7 -14.03 1.07 -6.04
N VAL A 8 -15.25 0.99 -5.54
CA VAL A 8 -16.10 -0.19 -5.65
C VAL A 8 -17.02 -0.04 -6.85
N GLN A 9 -17.05 -1.06 -7.70
CA GLN A 9 -17.96 -1.14 -8.84
C GLN A 9 -19.11 -2.10 -8.49
N THR A 10 -20.33 -1.64 -8.73
CA THR A 10 -21.56 -2.42 -8.57
C THR A 10 -22.53 -2.11 -9.73
N LYS A 11 -23.70 -2.76 -9.73
CA LYS A 11 -24.80 -2.40 -10.63
C LYS A 11 -25.48 -1.12 -10.12
N PRO A 12 -25.94 -0.22 -11.01
CA PRO A 12 -26.72 0.96 -10.64
C PRO A 12 -27.88 0.71 -9.68
N SER A 13 -28.56 -0.44 -9.82
CA SER A 13 -29.71 -0.83 -8.99
C SER A 13 -29.34 -1.17 -7.54
N ASP A 14 -28.08 -1.52 -7.28
CA ASP A 14 -27.60 -2.05 -6.00
C ASP A 14 -26.81 -1.00 -5.19
N VAL A 15 -26.59 0.20 -5.75
CA VAL A 15 -25.79 1.27 -5.12
C VAL A 15 -26.37 1.69 -3.78
N ASP A 16 -27.67 1.91 -3.69
CA ASP A 16 -28.31 2.42 -2.47
C ASP A 16 -28.16 1.46 -1.28
N GLU A 17 -28.32 0.16 -1.53
CA GLU A 17 -28.15 -0.89 -0.51
C GLU A 17 -26.69 -1.00 -0.05
N LEU A 18 -25.74 -0.92 -0.99
CA LEU A 18 -24.32 -0.94 -0.66
C LEU A 18 -23.86 0.32 0.08
N VAL A 19 -24.40 1.50 -0.27
CA VAL A 19 -24.11 2.75 0.45
C VAL A 19 -24.59 2.65 1.91
N GLU A 20 -25.76 2.07 2.18
CA GLU A 20 -26.20 1.83 3.56
C GLU A 20 -25.28 0.87 4.31
N ILE A 21 -24.82 -0.21 3.66
CA ILE A 21 -23.88 -1.18 4.27
C ILE A 21 -22.56 -0.48 4.59
N PHE A 22 -21.97 0.25 3.64
CA PHE A 22 -20.69 0.94 3.81
C PHE A 22 -20.78 2.21 4.66
N SER A 23 -21.96 2.75 4.92
CA SER A 23 -22.12 3.88 5.87
C SER A 23 -22.26 3.42 7.32
N ASN A 24 -22.58 2.13 7.53
CA ASN A 24 -22.74 1.52 8.86
C ASN A 24 -21.60 0.52 9.18
N CYS A 25 -20.58 0.43 8.33
CA CYS A 25 -19.42 -0.44 8.54
C CYS A 25 -18.38 0.25 9.45
N ASP A 26 -17.69 -0.52 10.29
CA ASP A 26 -16.52 -0.01 11.04
C ASP A 26 -15.20 -0.16 10.25
N PHE A 27 -15.24 -0.79 9.07
CA PHE A 27 -14.05 -1.12 8.28
C PHE A 27 -13.82 -0.19 7.08
N CYS A 28 -14.72 0.74 6.81
CA CYS A 28 -14.68 1.62 5.66
C CYS A 28 -15.34 2.99 5.93
N ASP A 29 -14.81 4.03 5.32
CA ASP A 29 -15.44 5.35 5.29
C ASP A 29 -16.01 5.64 3.90
N TYR A 30 -17.33 5.83 3.85
CA TYR A 30 -18.01 6.20 2.62
C TYR A 30 -17.86 7.70 2.31
N HIS A 31 -17.50 8.03 1.07
CA HIS A 31 -17.38 9.43 0.63
C HIS A 31 -18.38 9.81 -0.44
N PHE A 32 -18.51 8.99 -1.50
CA PHE A 32 -19.29 9.36 -2.67
C PHE A 32 -19.80 8.14 -3.42
N SER A 33 -20.97 8.23 -4.05
CA SER A 33 -21.48 7.23 -4.98
C SER A 33 -22.08 7.89 -6.21
N ASP A 34 -21.82 7.30 -7.37
CA ASP A 34 -22.47 7.65 -8.63
C ASP A 34 -23.43 6.52 -9.04
N LYS A 35 -24.72 6.78 -8.84
CA LYS A 35 -25.80 5.85 -9.21
C LYS A 35 -25.85 5.53 -10.70
N LYS A 36 -25.39 6.43 -11.58
CA LYS A 36 -25.44 6.19 -13.03
C LYS A 36 -24.36 5.22 -13.47
N SER A 37 -23.14 5.39 -12.96
CA SER A 37 -22.01 4.52 -13.30
C SER A 37 -21.89 3.30 -12.38
N GLY A 38 -22.61 3.26 -11.26
CA GLY A 38 -22.54 2.17 -10.28
C GLY A 38 -21.23 2.17 -9.49
N LYS A 39 -20.60 3.34 -9.34
CA LYS A 39 -19.31 3.50 -8.65
C LYS A 39 -19.51 4.04 -7.25
N ILE A 40 -18.77 3.51 -6.29
CA ILE A 40 -18.77 3.94 -4.90
C ILE A 40 -17.31 4.21 -4.50
N ILE A 41 -17.03 5.37 -3.92
CA ILE A 41 -15.72 5.78 -3.45
C ILE A 41 -15.71 5.63 -1.92
N LEU A 42 -14.79 4.80 -1.46
CA LEU A 42 -14.55 4.50 -0.05
C LEU A 42 -13.09 4.82 0.30
N THR A 43 -12.85 5.09 1.57
CA THR A 43 -11.51 5.11 2.15
C THR A 43 -11.42 4.00 3.19
N ILE A 44 -10.26 3.37 3.28
CA ILE A 44 -9.92 2.41 4.32
C ILE A 44 -8.69 2.90 5.04
N GLU A 45 -8.67 2.74 6.36
CA GLU A 45 -7.51 2.99 7.20
C GLU A 45 -6.96 1.66 7.73
N GLY A 46 -5.65 1.55 7.94
CA GLY A 46 -5.05 0.36 8.54
C GLY A 46 -3.73 0.68 9.21
N GLU A 47 -3.31 -0.11 10.20
CA GLU A 47 -1.98 0.06 10.80
C GLU A 47 -0.85 -0.34 9.84
N GLY A 48 -1.14 -1.19 8.85
CA GLY A 48 -0.23 -1.58 7.78
C GLY A 48 -0.94 -2.27 6.62
N VAL A 49 -0.16 -2.62 5.59
CA VAL A 49 -0.68 -3.17 4.31
C VAL A 49 -1.56 -4.41 4.50
N ASP A 50 -1.21 -5.28 5.45
CA ASP A 50 -1.96 -6.51 5.72
C ASP A 50 -3.40 -6.25 6.19
N GLU A 51 -3.63 -5.19 6.98
CA GLU A 51 -4.96 -4.81 7.44
C GLU A 51 -5.79 -4.23 6.30
N GLU A 52 -5.18 -3.40 5.45
CA GLU A 52 -5.81 -2.81 4.28
C GLU A 52 -6.26 -3.90 3.29
N ILE A 53 -5.41 -4.91 3.04
CA ILE A 53 -5.74 -6.06 2.20
C ILE A 53 -6.91 -6.86 2.78
N LYS A 54 -6.96 -7.05 4.11
CA LYS A 54 -8.09 -7.75 4.75
C LYS A 54 -9.39 -6.96 4.58
N LYS A 55 -9.37 -5.64 4.78
CA LYS A 55 -10.54 -4.77 4.60
C LYS A 55 -11.04 -4.80 3.17
N ILE A 56 -10.14 -4.76 2.18
CA ILE A 56 -10.52 -4.89 0.76
C ILE A 56 -11.14 -6.24 0.46
N LYS A 57 -10.57 -7.34 0.96
CA LYS A 57 -11.16 -8.67 0.75
C LYS A 57 -12.58 -8.78 1.32
N ILE A 58 -12.86 -8.11 2.44
CA ILE A 58 -14.21 -8.04 3.01
C ILE A 58 -15.15 -7.27 2.06
N ILE A 59 -14.69 -6.13 1.51
CA ILE A 59 -15.45 -5.35 0.53
C ILE A 59 -15.73 -6.18 -0.73
N GLU A 60 -14.74 -6.89 -1.27
CA GLU A 60 -14.89 -7.77 -2.44
C GLU A 60 -15.86 -8.94 -2.19
N GLN A 61 -15.89 -9.47 -0.97
CA GLN A 61 -16.80 -10.55 -0.58
C GLN A 61 -18.22 -10.06 -0.28
N THR A 62 -18.44 -8.74 -0.22
CA THR A 62 -19.76 -8.18 0.04
C THR A 62 -20.69 -8.49 -1.14
N PRO A 63 -21.90 -9.04 -0.90
CA PRO A 63 -22.82 -9.36 -1.98
C PRO A 63 -23.10 -8.15 -2.87
N ARG A 64 -23.20 -8.38 -4.19
CA ARG A 64 -23.50 -7.36 -5.23
C ARG A 64 -22.33 -6.41 -5.55
N VAL A 65 -21.18 -6.56 -4.90
CA VAL A 65 -19.92 -5.97 -5.36
C VAL A 65 -19.42 -6.74 -6.59
N ILE A 66 -19.02 -6.03 -7.64
CA ILE A 66 -18.44 -6.60 -8.86
C ILE A 66 -16.91 -6.57 -8.77
N SER A 67 -16.34 -5.43 -8.36
CA SER A 67 -14.92 -5.26 -8.10
C SER A 67 -14.69 -4.19 -7.04
N ALA A 68 -13.53 -4.24 -6.37
CA ALA A 68 -13.05 -3.20 -5.47
C ALA A 68 -11.59 -2.91 -5.82
N ASP A 69 -11.34 -1.76 -6.44
CA ASP A 69 -10.03 -1.40 -6.97
C ASP A 69 -9.39 -0.32 -6.08
N MET A 70 -8.20 -0.61 -5.53
CA MET A 70 -7.41 0.36 -4.78
C MET A 70 -6.75 1.33 -5.75
N MET A 71 -7.08 2.62 -5.64
CA MET A 71 -6.59 3.67 -6.55
C MET A 71 -5.40 4.45 -5.97
N MET A 72 -5.37 4.61 -4.65
CA MET A 72 -4.35 5.38 -3.95
C MET A 72 -4.08 4.73 -2.60
N ALA A 73 -2.81 4.65 -2.19
CA ALA A 73 -2.39 4.26 -0.85
C ALA A 73 -1.36 5.28 -0.35
N TYR A 74 -1.54 5.75 0.89
CA TYR A 74 -0.62 6.64 1.58
C TYR A 74 -0.09 5.93 2.82
N SER A 75 1.22 5.66 2.86
CA SER A 75 1.86 4.80 3.85
C SER A 75 3.12 5.44 4.46
N GLU A 76 3.01 6.69 4.93
CA GLU A 76 4.17 7.48 5.42
C GLU A 76 4.92 6.80 6.58
N ASP A 77 4.21 6.26 7.56
CA ASP A 77 4.83 5.64 8.75
C ASP A 77 5.57 4.32 8.44
N GLU A 78 5.10 3.53 7.47
CA GLU A 78 5.80 2.30 7.05
C GLU A 78 7.05 2.65 6.25
N LEU A 79 6.95 3.64 5.35
CA LEU A 79 8.08 4.11 4.56
C LEU A 79 9.20 4.66 5.44
N GLU A 80 8.86 5.41 6.49
CA GLU A 80 9.88 5.94 7.41
C GLU A 80 10.56 4.83 8.22
N LYS A 81 9.82 3.81 8.69
CA LYS A 81 10.42 2.65 9.36
C LYS A 81 11.34 1.85 8.45
N GLU A 82 10.98 1.66 7.17
CA GLU A 82 11.86 0.98 6.22
C GLU A 82 13.12 1.81 5.94
N ARG A 83 13.00 3.15 5.86
CA ARG A 83 14.16 4.04 5.72
C ARG A 83 15.09 3.94 6.92
N GLU A 84 14.56 3.99 8.15
CA GLU A 84 15.36 3.81 9.37
C GLU A 84 16.06 2.45 9.39
N GLN A 85 15.38 1.36 8.99
CA GLN A 85 15.98 0.03 8.90
C GLN A 85 17.13 -0.02 7.88
N ILE A 86 16.97 0.62 6.72
CA ILE A 86 18.01 0.70 5.70
C ILE A 86 19.23 1.49 6.20
N GLU A 87 19.00 2.60 6.90
CA GLU A 87 20.08 3.40 7.51
C GLU A 87 20.79 2.63 8.63
N LEU A 88 20.04 1.90 9.47
CA LEU A 88 20.60 1.07 10.54
C LEU A 88 21.39 -0.14 10.03
N ASN A 89 20.99 -0.70 8.89
CA ASN A 89 21.58 -1.94 8.38
C ASN A 89 23.01 -1.78 7.86
N ASN A 90 23.57 -0.57 7.71
CA ASN A 90 24.98 -0.31 7.34
C ASN A 90 25.53 -1.28 6.27
N GLU A 91 24.68 -1.71 5.33
CA GLU A 91 25.03 -2.68 4.27
C GLU A 91 25.91 -2.05 3.19
N ILE A 92 26.26 -0.77 3.34
CA ILE A 92 27.18 -0.06 2.46
C ILE A 92 28.58 -0.55 2.81
N PRO A 93 29.23 -1.34 1.93
CA PRO A 93 30.54 -1.89 2.23
C PRO A 93 31.53 -0.76 2.47
N ASN A 94 32.31 -0.84 3.56
CA ASN A 94 33.21 0.24 4.00
C ASN A 94 34.19 0.72 2.90
N ILE A 95 34.49 -0.14 1.93
CA ILE A 95 35.29 0.16 0.73
C ILE A 95 34.75 1.32 -0.11
N LEU A 96 33.46 1.61 -0.04
CA LEU A 96 32.84 2.74 -0.75
C LEU A 96 33.13 4.09 -0.08
N ASN A 97 33.52 4.07 1.19
CA ASN A 97 33.86 5.27 1.98
C ASN A 97 35.38 5.41 2.20
N ASP A 98 36.20 4.54 1.58
CA ASP A 98 37.65 4.54 1.73
C ASP A 98 38.34 5.19 0.52
N ASP A 99 38.76 6.44 0.68
CA ASP A 99 39.46 7.24 -0.34
C ASP A 99 40.86 6.67 -0.70
N SER A 100 41.37 5.69 0.05
CA SER A 100 42.67 5.05 -0.22
C SER A 100 42.59 3.94 -1.26
N ILE A 101 41.39 3.42 -1.53
CA ILE A 101 41.17 2.32 -2.47
C ILE A 101 40.80 2.90 -3.83
N LYS A 102 41.57 2.55 -4.86
CA LYS A 102 41.29 3.01 -6.22
C LYS A 102 40.15 2.19 -6.82
N ALA A 103 39.25 2.86 -7.54
CA ALA A 103 38.10 2.21 -8.17
C ALA A 103 38.48 1.06 -9.12
N GLU A 104 39.67 1.11 -9.73
CA GLU A 104 40.21 0.06 -10.62
C GLU A 104 40.49 -1.28 -9.90
N ASP A 105 40.71 -1.25 -8.59
CA ASP A 105 41.01 -2.43 -7.78
C ASP A 105 39.74 -3.11 -7.23
N ILE A 106 38.56 -2.50 -7.44
CA ILE A 106 37.28 -3.01 -6.95
C ILE A 106 36.71 -4.02 -7.96
N THR A 107 36.73 -5.31 -7.61
CA THR A 107 36.11 -6.36 -8.43
C THR A 107 34.59 -6.40 -8.23
N TYR A 108 33.83 -5.97 -9.24
CA TYR A 108 32.36 -5.99 -9.26
C TYR A 108 31.80 -7.32 -9.80
N TYR A 109 31.02 -8.04 -8.99
CA TYR A 109 30.38 -9.31 -9.38
C TYR A 109 28.90 -9.16 -9.80
N GLY A 110 28.45 -7.92 -10.08
CA GLY A 110 27.05 -7.62 -10.36
C GLY A 110 26.25 -7.15 -9.13
N ASP A 111 26.83 -7.22 -7.93
CA ASP A 111 26.37 -6.60 -6.69
C ASP A 111 27.60 -6.36 -5.78
N ILE A 112 27.54 -5.31 -4.95
CA ILE A 112 28.60 -4.91 -4.00
C ILE A 112 28.24 -5.35 -2.58
N LYS A 113 26.97 -5.69 -2.29
CA LYS A 113 26.48 -6.02 -0.93
C LYS A 113 27.16 -7.23 -0.26
N LYS A 114 27.82 -8.10 -1.01
CA LYS A 114 28.35 -9.39 -0.51
C LYS A 114 29.87 -9.44 -0.34
N LYS A 115 30.50 -8.32 0.01
CA LYS A 115 31.94 -8.33 0.30
C LYS A 115 32.24 -7.62 1.61
N ASP A 116 32.09 -8.39 2.69
CA ASP A 116 33.03 -8.29 3.79
C ASP A 116 34.36 -8.86 3.28
N ILE A 117 35.41 -8.04 3.37
CA ILE A 117 36.81 -8.49 3.34
C ILE A 117 37.22 -8.72 4.79
#